data_AF-A0A496ZZV9-F1
#
_entry.id   AF-A0A496ZZV9-F1
#
_cell.length_a   1.000
_cell.length_b   1.000
_cell.length_c   1.000
_cell.angle_alpha   90.00
_cell.angle_beta   90.00
_cell.angle_gamma   90.00
#
_symmetry.space_group_name_H-M   'P 1'
#
loop_
_entity.id
_entity.type
_entity.pdbx_description
1 polymer ?
#
loop_
_entity_poly.entity_id
_entity_poly.type
_entity_poly.pdbx_seq_one_letter_code
_entity_poly.pdbx_strand_id
1 'polypeptide(L)' 'MKIPFLKYFMLKVLSEGKATGYKIIKKCEETLGHKPSTGSIYPLLKGMEKEKIIKGEKKGRGTVYS' A
#
# COMPACT_ATOMS: atom_id res chain seq x y z
N MET A 1 -4.54 -5.27 15.34
CA MET A 1 -3.24 -5.16 14.65
C MET A 1 -2.79 -3.71 14.70
N LYS A 2 -1.65 -3.40 15.33
CA LYS A 2 -1.17 -2.01 15.48
C LYS A 2 -0.82 -1.45 14.08
N ILE A 3 -1.50 -0.37 13.67
CA ILE A 3 -1.31 0.43 12.45
C ILE A 3 0.16 0.52 11.94
N PRO A 4 1.20 0.68 12.80
CA PRO A 4 2.59 0.69 12.35
C PRO A 4 3.00 -0.51 11.49
N PHE A 5 2.55 -1.73 11.81
CA PHE A 5 2.99 -2.92 11.06
C PHE A 5 2.53 -2.87 9.59
N LEU A 6 1.29 -2.46 9.34
CA LEU A 6 0.74 -2.41 7.98
C LEU A 6 1.46 -1.36 7.12
N LYS A 7 1.78 -0.19 7.71
CA LYS A 7 2.59 0.85 7.04
C LYS A 7 3.94 0.30 6.60
N TYR A 8 4.69 -0.34 7.49
CA TYR A 8 6.00 -0.91 7.16
C TYR A 8 5.91 -2.02 6.12
N PHE A 9 4.89 -2.87 6.19
CA PHE A 9 4.69 -3.91 5.20
C PHE A 9 4.44 -3.33 3.80
N MET A 10 3.59 -2.31 3.68
CA MET A 10 3.32 -1.64 2.41
C MET A 10 4.58 -0.99 1.83
N LEU A 11 5.41 -0.36 2.68
CA LEU A 11 6.70 0.19 2.27
C LEU A 11 7.66 -0.90 1.80
N LYS A 12 7.69 -2.06 2.48
CA LYS A 12 8.48 -3.21 2.03
C LYS A 12 8.03 -3.67 0.63
N VAL A 13 6.73 -3.77 0.40
CA VAL A 13 6.18 -4.12 -0.92
C VAL A 13 6.62 -3.13 -2.00
N LEU A 14 6.61 -1.83 -1.71
CA LEU A 14 7.00 -0.79 -2.65
C LEU A 14 8.53 -0.73 -2.87
N SER A 15 9.32 -1.10 -1.87
CA SER A 15 10.78 -1.21 -1.99
C SER A 15 11.22 -2.30 -2.98
N GLU A 16 10.37 -3.29 -3.23
CA GLU A 16 10.59 -4.35 -4.25
C GLU A 16 10.15 -3.92 -5.65
N GLY A 17 9.57 -2.72 -5.78
CA GLY A 17 9.15 -2.13 -7.04
C GLY A 17 7.74 -1.56 -7.01
N LYS A 18 7.37 -0.93 -8.12
CA LYS A 18 6.08 -0.23 -8.23
C LYS A 18 4.89 -1.19 -8.07
N ALA A 19 3.86 -0.75 -7.35
CA ALA A 19 2.67 -1.55 -7.10
C ALA A 19 1.39 -0.72 -7.10
N THR A 20 0.28 -1.30 -7.57
CA THR A 20 -1.05 -0.70 -7.38
C THR A 20 -1.56 -0.98 -5.97
N GLY A 21 -2.54 -0.20 -5.50
CA GLY A 21 -3.21 -0.47 -4.21
C GLY A 21 -3.76 -1.90 -4.12
N TYR A 22 -4.30 -2.43 -5.23
CA TYR A 22 -4.76 -3.82 -5.31
C TYR A 22 -3.62 -4.83 -5.15
N LYS A 23 -2.48 -4.63 -5.82
CA LYS A 23 -1.30 -5.52 -5.68
C LYS A 23 -0.75 -5.51 -4.25
N ILE A 24 -0.77 -4.35 -3.58
CA ILE A 24 -0.40 -4.23 -2.17
C ILE A 24 -1.36 -5.04 -1.30
N ILE A 25 -2.68 -4.90 -1.49
CA ILE A 25 -3.68 -5.70 -0.75
C ILE A 25 -3.44 -7.20 -0.94
N LYS A 26 -3.18 -7.64 -2.18
CA LYS A 26 -2.93 -9.06 -2.48
C LYS A 26 -1.68 -9.58 -1.78
N LYS A 27 -0.56 -8.85 -1.83
CA LYS A 27 0.67 -9.24 -1.11
C LYS A 27 0.46 -9.27 0.41
N CYS A 28 -0.32 -8.34 0.96
CA CYS A 28 -0.69 -8.38 2.37
C CYS A 28 -1.49 -9.65 2.70
N GLU A 29 -2.46 -10.03 1.87
CA GLU A 29 -3.26 -11.25 2.05
C GLU A 29 -2.39 -12.52 1.99
N GLU A 30 -1.51 -12.61 1.00
CA GLU A 30 -0.56 -13.72 0.81
C GLU A 30 0.40 -13.87 2.00
N THR A 31 0.83 -12.77 2.63
CA THR A 31 1.85 -12.82 3.68
C THR A 31 1.27 -12.85 5.10
N LEU A 32 0.12 -12.20 5.32
CA LEU A 32 -0.52 -12.07 6.64
C LEU A 32 -1.60 -13.12 6.88
N GLY A 33 -1.93 -13.91 5.86
CA GLY A 33 -3.01 -14.91 5.92
C GLY A 33 -4.42 -14.31 6.02
N HIS A 34 -4.55 -12.98 5.94
CA HIS A 34 -5.84 -12.29 5.93
C HIS A 34 -5.78 -11.04 5.07
N LYS A 35 -6.89 -10.72 4.42
CA LYS A 35 -7.03 -9.56 3.55
C LYS A 35 -7.28 -8.29 4.38
N PRO A 36 -6.38 -7.29 4.35
CA PRO A 36 -6.65 -6.01 4.99
C PRO A 36 -7.83 -5.32 4.32
N SER A 37 -8.60 -4.57 5.11
CA SER A 37 -9.68 -3.76 4.55
C SER A 37 -9.13 -2.66 3.64
N THR A 38 -9.87 -2.33 2.58
CA THR A 38 -9.57 -1.18 1.72
C THR A 38 -9.53 0.13 2.52
N GLY A 39 -10.40 0.24 3.53
CA GLY A 39 -10.45 1.36 4.48
C GLY A 39 -9.23 1.47 5.40
N SER A 40 -8.39 0.44 5.50
CA SER A 40 -7.09 0.51 6.18
C SER A 40 -5.96 0.87 5.22
N ILE A 41 -6.00 0.36 3.99
CA ILE A 41 -4.91 0.52 3.00
C ILE A 41 -4.91 1.89 2.35
N TYR A 42 -6.04 2.33 1.79
CA TYR A 42 -6.08 3.56 1.00
C TYR A 42 -5.83 4.83 1.83
N PRO A 43 -6.36 4.96 3.07
CA PRO A 43 -5.97 6.08 3.92
C PRO A 43 -4.49 6.09 4.27
N LEU A 44 -3.87 4.92 4.48
CA LEU A 44 -2.42 4.83 4.72
C LEU A 44 -1.61 5.21 3.48
N LEU A 45 -1.98 4.76 2.28
CA LEU A 45 -1.33 5.17 1.03
C LEU A 45 -1.40 6.69 0.84
N LYS A 46 -2.59 7.28 1.02
CA LYS A 46 -2.78 8.72 0.95
C LYS A 46 -1.97 9.48 2.01
N GLY A 47 -1.90 8.96 3.23
CA GLY A 47 -1.09 9.53 4.31
C GLY A 47 0.40 9.53 3.96
N MET A 48 0.92 8.39 3.50
CA MET A 48 2.33 8.27 3.08
C MET A 48 2.66 9.15 1.87
N GLU A 49 1.75 9.28 0.92
CA GLU A 49 1.91 10.17 -0.23
C GLU A 49 1.92 11.64 0.20
N LYS A 50 1.00 12.04 1.09
CA LYS A 50 0.96 13.39 1.68
C LYS A 50 2.24 13.71 2.47
N GLU A 51 2.78 12.72 3.19
CA GLU A 51 4.07 12.78 3.90
C GLU A 51 5.28 12.71 2.96
N LYS A 52 5.09 12.56 1.64
CA LYS A 52 6.16 12.40 0.62
C LYS A 52 7.06 11.19 0.84
N ILE A 53 6.57 10.17 1.54
CA ILE A 53 7.28 8.90 1.76
C ILE A 53 7.21 8.03 0.50
N ILE A 54 6.08 8.10 -0.21
CA ILE A 54 5.84 7.38 -1.47
C ILE A 54 5.30 8.35 -2.52
N LYS A 55 5.36 7.96 -3.79
CA LYS A 55 4.78 8.72 -4.91
C LYS A 55 3.69 7.90 -5.58
N GLY A 56 2.49 8.47 -5.73
CA GLY A 56 1.43 7.92 -6.55
C GLY A 56 1.42 8.54 -7.96
N GLU A 57 1.40 7.69 -8.98
CA GLU A 57 1.22 8.09 -10.37
C GLU A 57 -0.09 7.50 -10.90
N LYS A 58 -1.00 8.36 -11.37
CA LYS A 58 -2.26 7.92 -11.96
C LYS A 58 -1.98 7.31 -13.34
N LYS A 59 -2.31 6.02 -13.49
CA LYS A 59 -2.27 5.30 -14.77
C LYS A 59 -3.66 4.78 -15.09
N GLY A 60 -4.36 5.49 -15.99
CA GLY A 60 -5.74 5.19 -16.36
C GLY A 60 -6.70 5.29 -15.17
N ARG A 61 -7.39 4.18 -14.85
CA ARG A 61 -8.34 4.10 -13.72
C ARG A 61 -7.69 3.81 -12.37
N GLY A 62 -6.39 3.51 -12.33
CA GLY A 62 -5.67 3.15 -11.11
C GLY A 62 -4.51 4.10 -10.77
N THR A 63 -4.01 3.97 -9.54
CA THR A 63 -2.76 4.63 -9.10
C THR A 63 -1.70 3.57 -8.89
N VAL A 64 -0.52 3.81 -9.46
CA VAL A 64 0.69 3.04 -9.22
C VAL A 64 1.53 3.80 -8.22
N TYR A 65 1.89 3.15 -7.12
CA TYR A 65 2.73 3.71 -6.08
C TYR A 65 4.16 3.21 -6.24
N SER A 66 5.12 4.04 -5.84
CA SER A 66 6.56 3.75 -5.77
C SER A 66 7.17 4.40 -4.54
#